data_AF-A0A2K3KG89-F1
#
_entry.id   AF-A0A2K3KG89-F1
#
_cell.length_a   1.000
_cell.length_b   1.000
_cell.length_c   1.000
_cell.angle_alpha   90.00
_cell.angle_beta   90.00
_cell.angle_gamma   90.00
#
_symmetry.space_group_name_H-M   'P 1'
#
loop_
_entity.id
_entity.type
_entity.pdbx_description
1 polymer ?
#
loop_
_entity_poly.entity_id
_entity_poly.type
_entity_poly.pdbx_seq_one_letter_code
_entity_poly.pdbx_strand_id
1 'polypeptide(L)'
;AVVFTDIGLEKAIEFNDYCHSHQPPIAFIKTEVRGLFGSVFCDFGPEFTVFDVDGEEAHTGIIASVSNDNPALVSCVDDERLEFQDGDLVVFSEVHGMKELNDGKPRKIKNARAYSF
;
A
#
# COMPACT_ATOMS: atom_id res chain seq x y z
N ALA A 1 -0.72 4.79 -21.19
CA ALA A 1 -1.54 5.86 -20.62
C ALA A 1 -1.73 6.96 -21.64
N VAL A 2 -2.83 7.71 -21.56
CA VAL A 2 -3.08 8.93 -22.32
C VAL A 2 -3.30 10.09 -21.36
N VAL A 3 -2.82 11.27 -21.72
CA VAL A 3 -2.95 12.48 -20.90
C VAL A 3 -3.56 13.59 -21.73
N PHE A 4 -4.68 14.13 -21.26
CA PHE A 4 -5.35 15.25 -21.89
C PHE A 4 -5.23 16.52 -21.04
N THR A 5 -4.88 17.60 -21.71
CA THR A 5 -4.83 18.96 -21.16
C THR A 5 -5.76 19.85 -21.98
N ASP A 6 -6.41 20.80 -21.32
CA ASP A 6 -7.20 21.87 -21.96
C ASP A 6 -8.29 21.42 -22.96
N ILE A 7 -8.78 20.18 -22.87
CA ILE A 7 -9.93 19.69 -23.64
C ILE A 7 -11.26 19.98 -22.94
N GLY A 8 -12.33 20.11 -23.73
CA GLY A 8 -13.68 20.21 -23.19
C GLY A 8 -14.10 18.95 -22.44
N LEU A 9 -14.93 19.12 -21.40
CA LEU A 9 -15.36 18.02 -20.52
C LEU A 9 -16.06 16.89 -21.29
N GLU A 10 -16.92 17.20 -22.25
CA GLU A 10 -17.63 16.20 -23.07
C GLU A 10 -16.65 15.29 -23.82
N LYS A 11 -15.62 15.86 -24.44
CA LYS A 11 -14.56 15.07 -25.09
C LYS A 11 -13.75 14.26 -24.10
N ALA A 12 -13.49 14.80 -22.91
CA ALA A 12 -12.75 14.08 -21.87
C ALA A 12 -13.52 12.83 -21.43
N ILE A 13 -14.84 12.93 -21.29
CA ILE A 13 -15.71 11.78 -20.98
C ILE A 13 -15.68 10.76 -22.12
N GLU A 14 -15.88 11.20 -23.37
CA GLU A 14 -15.84 10.32 -24.55
C GLU A 14 -14.52 9.53 -24.63
N PHE A 15 -13.38 10.22 -24.47
CA PHE A 15 -12.07 9.57 -24.48
C PHE A 15 -11.86 8.67 -23.27
N ASN A 16 -12.32 9.07 -22.08
CA ASN A 16 -12.20 8.25 -20.88
C ASN A 16 -13.01 6.96 -21.02
N ASP A 17 -14.25 7.02 -21.50
CA ASP A 17 -15.11 5.85 -21.71
C ASP A 17 -14.47 4.86 -22.67
N TYR A 18 -13.87 5.34 -23.77
CA TYR A 18 -13.09 4.50 -24.68
C TYR A 18 -11.88 3.86 -23.99
N CYS A 19 -11.11 4.65 -23.24
CA CYS A 19 -9.91 4.18 -22.56
C CYS A 19 -10.23 3.14 -21.46
N HIS A 20 -11.26 3.39 -20.67
CA HIS A 20 -11.70 2.54 -19.56
C HIS A 20 -12.26 1.21 -20.06
N SER A 21 -13.04 1.23 -21.16
CA SER A 21 -13.65 0.03 -21.75
C SER A 21 -12.72 -0.77 -22.68
N HIS A 22 -11.53 -0.25 -22.99
CA HIS A 22 -10.56 -0.94 -23.82
C HIS A 22 -10.04 -2.23 -23.15
N GLN A 23 -9.57 -3.19 -23.96
CA GLN A 23 -8.98 -4.43 -23.46
C GLN A 23 -7.57 -4.60 -24.05
N PRO A 24 -6.49 -4.40 -23.26
CA PRO A 24 -6.48 -4.02 -21.84
C PRO A 24 -6.91 -2.56 -21.60
N PRO A 25 -7.42 -2.19 -20.40
CA PRO A 25 -7.75 -0.79 -20.09
C PRO A 25 -6.56 0.14 -20.31
N ILE A 26 -6.83 1.32 -20.86
CA ILE A 26 -5.81 2.35 -21.08
C ILE A 26 -5.93 3.35 -19.94
N ALA A 27 -4.87 3.49 -19.14
CA ALA A 27 -4.84 4.54 -18.11
C ALA A 27 -5.06 5.94 -18.73
N PHE A 28 -6.01 6.69 -18.20
CA PHE A 28 -6.41 8.02 -18.64
C PHE A 28 -6.15 9.04 -17.54
N ILE A 29 -5.57 10.18 -17.91
CA ILE A 29 -5.37 11.32 -17.01
C ILE A 29 -5.88 12.58 -17.70
N LYS A 30 -6.73 13.35 -17.01
CA LYS A 30 -7.13 14.69 -17.44
C LYS A 30 -6.65 15.70 -16.42
N THR A 31 -6.04 16.77 -16.89
CA THR A 31 -5.69 17.91 -16.04
C THR A 31 -5.99 19.22 -16.74
N GLU A 32 -6.35 20.25 -15.96
CA GLU A 32 -6.50 21.62 -16.47
C GLU A 32 -6.06 22.63 -15.40
N VAL A 33 -5.61 23.79 -15.84
CA VAL A 33 -5.25 24.93 -14.98
C VAL A 33 -6.02 26.17 -15.44
N ARG A 34 -6.71 26.84 -14.50
CA ARG A 34 -7.47 28.08 -14.72
C ARG A 34 -6.98 29.14 -13.75
N GLY A 35 -5.89 29.83 -14.12
CA GLY A 35 -5.24 30.80 -13.25
C GLY A 35 -4.61 30.12 -12.03
N LEU A 36 -5.08 30.48 -10.82
CA LEU A 36 -4.61 29.87 -9.57
C LEU A 36 -5.30 28.52 -9.24
N PHE A 37 -6.35 28.17 -9.97
CA PHE A 37 -7.08 26.92 -9.78
C PHE A 37 -6.54 25.84 -10.74
N GLY A 38 -6.52 24.60 -10.29
CA GLY A 38 -6.18 23.44 -11.12
C GLY A 38 -6.99 22.23 -10.72
N SER A 39 -7.15 21.29 -11.64
CA SER A 39 -7.73 19.97 -11.36
C SER A 39 -6.94 18.86 -12.04
N VAL A 40 -6.96 17.69 -11.42
CA VAL A 40 -6.44 16.44 -11.97
C VAL A 40 -7.46 15.34 -11.73
N PHE A 41 -7.65 14.49 -12.73
CA PHE A 41 -8.47 13.29 -12.68
C PHE A 41 -7.65 12.13 -13.26
N CYS A 42 -7.67 10.99 -12.58
CA CYS A 42 -6.97 9.78 -12.99
C CYS A 42 -7.96 8.61 -13.03
N ASP A 43 -7.95 7.87 -14.13
CA ASP A 43 -8.64 6.60 -14.31
C ASP A 43 -7.60 5.57 -14.74
N PHE A 44 -7.27 4.62 -13.87
CA PHE A 44 -6.29 3.57 -14.15
C PHE A 44 -6.95 2.24 -14.54
N GLY A 45 -8.25 2.28 -14.87
CA GLY A 45 -9.07 1.11 -15.14
C GLY A 45 -9.69 0.52 -13.88
N PRO A 46 -10.54 -0.52 -14.04
CA PRO A 46 -11.26 -1.16 -12.94
C PRO A 46 -10.35 -1.95 -11.98
N GLU A 47 -9.17 -2.38 -12.45
CA GLU A 47 -8.20 -3.14 -11.67
C GLU A 47 -6.80 -2.53 -11.88
N PHE A 48 -6.26 -1.97 -10.81
CA PHE A 48 -4.93 -1.38 -10.79
C PHE A 48 -4.19 -1.79 -9.52
N THR A 49 -3.01 -2.40 -9.67
CA THR A 49 -2.21 -2.85 -8.53
C THR A 49 -1.26 -1.74 -8.08
N VAL A 50 -1.45 -1.27 -6.85
CA VAL A 50 -0.50 -0.41 -6.14
C VAL A 50 0.45 -1.33 -5.36
N PHE A 51 1.72 -1.34 -5.73
CA PHE A 51 2.74 -2.16 -5.06
C PHE A 51 3.28 -1.50 -3.79
N ASP A 52 3.25 -0.17 -3.77
CA ASP A 52 3.77 0.67 -2.70
C ASP A 52 2.85 1.89 -2.59
N VAL A 53 2.27 2.08 -1.41
CA VAL A 53 1.20 3.05 -1.15
C VAL A 53 1.72 4.37 -0.59
N ASP A 54 2.93 4.36 0.00
CA ASP A 54 3.50 5.50 0.72
C ASP A 54 4.90 5.87 0.23
N GLY A 55 5.65 4.95 -0.40
CA GLY A 55 7.01 5.20 -0.85
C GLY A 55 8.05 5.17 0.28
N GLU A 56 7.66 4.73 1.47
CA GLU A 56 8.53 4.72 2.65
C GLU A 56 9.33 3.41 2.73
N GLU A 57 10.48 3.47 3.39
CA GLU A 57 11.30 2.27 3.62
C GLU A 57 10.59 1.32 4.58
N ALA A 58 10.69 0.01 4.30
CA ALA A 58 10.06 -1.01 5.14
C ALA A 58 10.61 -0.96 6.57
N HIS A 59 9.72 -0.76 7.54
CA HIS A 59 10.10 -0.78 8.95
C HIS A 59 10.65 -2.14 9.39
N THR A 60 11.63 -2.12 10.28
CA THR A 60 12.20 -3.32 10.89
C THR A 60 12.19 -3.18 12.41
N GLY A 61 12.18 -4.31 13.12
CA GLY A 61 12.20 -4.34 14.57
C GLY A 61 12.79 -5.64 15.09
N ILE A 62 13.54 -5.56 16.19
CA ILE A 62 14.14 -6.73 16.83
C ILE A 62 13.12 -7.36 17.77
N ILE A 63 12.85 -8.65 17.58
CA ILE A 63 11.89 -9.40 18.39
C ILE A 63 12.53 -9.79 19.72
N ALA A 64 11.86 -9.44 20.83
CA ALA A 64 12.22 -9.85 22.17
C ALA A 64 11.57 -11.18 22.56
N SER A 65 10.29 -11.37 22.22
CA SER A 65 9.55 -12.60 22.51
C SER A 65 8.34 -12.78 21.61
N VAL A 66 7.95 -14.04 21.39
CA VAL A 66 6.68 -14.41 20.74
C VAL A 66 5.91 -15.33 21.68
N SER A 67 4.66 -14.99 21.98
CA SER A 67 3.79 -15.85 22.79
C SER A 67 3.25 -17.02 21.98
N ASN A 68 2.99 -18.16 22.63
CA ASN A 68 2.38 -19.33 22.00
C ASN A 68 0.86 -19.36 22.24
N ASP A 69 0.22 -18.20 22.01
CA ASP A 69 -1.22 -18.01 22.16
C ASP A 69 -1.92 -17.86 20.80
N ASN A 70 -3.25 -17.75 20.81
CA ASN A 70 -4.04 -17.45 19.62
C ASN A 70 -5.06 -16.31 19.92
N PRO A 71 -4.81 -15.07 19.47
CA PRO A 71 -3.67 -14.64 18.65
C PRO A 71 -2.35 -14.59 19.46
N ALA A 72 -1.23 -14.84 18.78
CA ALA A 72 0.10 -14.68 19.36
C ALA A 72 0.40 -13.19 19.58
N LEU A 73 1.11 -12.87 20.66
CA LEU A 73 1.65 -11.53 20.93
C LEU A 73 3.14 -11.53 20.60
N VAL A 74 3.56 -10.61 19.74
CA VAL A 74 4.97 -10.35 19.44
C VAL A 74 5.39 -9.11 20.21
N SER A 75 6.41 -9.23 21.06
CA SER A 75 7.04 -8.10 21.74
C SER A 75 8.39 -7.81 21.11
N CYS A 76 8.70 -6.54 20.92
CA CYS A 76 9.98 -6.05 20.40
C CYS A 76 10.82 -5.43 21.51
N VAL A 77 12.10 -5.19 21.22
CA VAL A 77 13.03 -4.54 22.17
C VAL A 77 12.61 -3.08 22.38
N ASP A 78 12.64 -2.63 23.64
CA ASP A 78 12.10 -1.33 24.08
C ASP A 78 12.87 -0.10 23.54
N ASP A 79 14.09 -0.29 23.01
CA ASP A 79 14.96 0.81 22.56
C ASP A 79 14.51 1.43 21.22
N GLU A 80 13.68 0.72 20.44
CA GLU A 80 13.14 1.19 19.16
C GLU A 80 11.61 1.07 19.15
N ARG A 81 10.94 2.22 19.04
CA ARG A 81 9.49 2.24 18.85
C ARG A 81 9.17 1.75 17.45
N LEU A 82 8.29 0.76 17.37
CA LEU A 82 7.75 0.27 16.11
C LEU A 82 6.77 1.30 15.51
N GLU A 83 6.88 1.48 14.20
CA GLU A 83 6.00 2.33 13.40
C GLU A 83 4.97 1.51 12.58
N PHE A 84 4.85 0.21 12.89
CA PHE A 84 3.88 -0.68 12.26
C PHE A 84 2.43 -0.25 12.52
N GLN A 85 1.56 -0.56 11.55
CA GLN A 85 0.14 -0.30 11.58
C GLN A 85 -0.69 -1.59 11.41
N ASP A 86 -1.95 -1.52 11.85
CA ASP A 86 -2.92 -2.58 11.63
C ASP A 86 -3.23 -2.72 10.14
N GLY A 87 -2.83 -3.83 9.53
CA GLY A 87 -2.87 -3.95 8.08
C GLY A 87 -1.58 -4.46 7.50
N ASP A 88 -0.47 -4.06 8.12
CA ASP A 88 0.86 -4.28 7.59
C ASP A 88 1.20 -5.75 7.51
N LEU A 89 2.02 -6.07 6.52
CA LEU A 89 2.52 -7.41 6.29
C LEU A 89 3.98 -7.48 6.70
N VAL A 90 4.27 -8.33 7.69
CA VAL A 90 5.64 -8.56 8.17
C VAL A 90 6.11 -9.96 7.83
N VAL A 91 7.41 -10.09 7.66
CA VAL A 91 8.12 -11.37 7.54
C VAL A 91 9.06 -11.52 8.71
N PHE A 92 9.22 -12.76 9.18
CA PHE A 92 10.08 -13.08 10.32
C PHE A 92 11.37 -13.74 9.81
N SER A 93 12.47 -13.47 10.49
CA SER A 93 13.76 -14.11 10.24
C SER A 93 14.50 -14.30 11.57
N GLU A 94 15.43 -15.26 11.60
CA GLU A 94 16.30 -15.53 12.75
C GLU A 94 15.57 -15.90 14.06
N VAL A 95 14.30 -16.32 13.99
CA VAL A 95 13.54 -16.75 15.17
C VAL A 95 13.97 -18.15 15.61
N HIS A 96 14.56 -18.25 16.80
CA HIS A 96 14.90 -19.54 17.41
C HIS A 96 13.75 -20.07 18.26
N GLY A 97 13.51 -21.40 18.23
CA GLY A 97 12.44 -22.07 18.98
C GLY A 97 11.09 -22.15 18.24
N MET A 98 10.81 -21.22 17.33
CA MET A 98 9.61 -21.21 16.47
C MET A 98 10.03 -21.12 14.99
N LYS A 99 10.66 -22.18 14.46
CA LYS A 99 11.29 -22.18 13.14
C LYS A 99 10.29 -21.96 11.99
N GLU A 100 9.04 -22.31 12.21
CA GLU A 100 7.91 -22.13 11.29
C GLU A 100 7.64 -20.65 10.96
N LEU A 101 8.12 -19.71 11.77
CA LEU A 101 8.02 -18.28 11.48
C LEU A 101 9.01 -17.83 10.40
N ASN A 102 10.16 -18.49 10.27
CA ASN A 102 11.24 -18.11 9.34
C ASN A 102 10.99 -18.57 7.88
N ASP A 103 9.74 -18.73 7.48
CA ASP A 103 9.36 -19.27 6.16
C ASP A 103 9.24 -18.21 5.05
N GLY A 104 9.57 -16.94 5.37
CA GLY A 104 9.49 -15.81 4.43
C GLY A 104 8.07 -15.45 4.03
N LYS A 105 7.03 -16.04 4.66
CA LYS A 105 5.64 -15.73 4.32
C LYS A 105 5.17 -14.47 5.04
N PRO A 106 4.55 -13.52 4.32
CA PRO A 106 3.97 -12.32 4.92
C PRO A 106 2.84 -12.68 5.90
N ARG A 107 2.84 -12.05 7.07
CA ARG A 107 1.81 -12.21 8.11
C ARG A 107 1.25 -10.85 8.47
N LYS A 108 -0.07 -10.77 8.60
CA LYS A 108 -0.78 -9.52 8.86
C LYS A 108 -0.73 -9.13 10.34
N ILE A 109 -0.28 -7.91 10.61
CA ILE A 109 -0.29 -7.29 11.94
C ILE A 109 -1.72 -6.95 12.40
N LYS A 110 -1.97 -7.10 13.70
CA LYS A 110 -3.22 -6.71 14.37
C LYS A 110 -2.94 -6.13 15.75
N ASN A 111 -3.69 -5.12 16.18
CA ASN A 111 -3.50 -4.45 17.47
C ASN A 111 -2.08 -3.88 17.66
N ALA A 112 -1.50 -3.26 16.62
CA ALA A 112 -0.18 -2.66 16.67
C ALA A 112 -0.04 -1.65 17.83
N ARG A 113 1.07 -1.76 18.55
CA ARG A 113 1.47 -0.87 19.65
C ARG A 113 2.93 -0.48 19.46
N ALA A 114 3.38 0.49 20.25
CA ALA A 114 4.75 1.02 20.19
C ALA A 114 5.85 -0.06 20.32
N TYR A 115 5.61 -1.14 21.07
CA TYR A 115 6.63 -2.17 21.36
C TYR A 115 6.10 -3.60 21.20
N SER A 116 4.90 -3.76 20.63
CA SER A 116 4.29 -5.07 20.46
C SER A 116 3.20 -5.04 19.40
N PHE A 117 2.90 -6.19 18.82
CA PHE A 117 1.77 -6.38 17.92
C PHE A 117 1.28 -7.84 17.92
#